data_AF-A0A975QNM4-F1
#
_entry.id   AF-A0A975QNM4-F1
#
_cell.length_a   1.000
_cell.length_b   1.000
_cell.length_c   1.000
_cell.angle_alpha   90.00
_cell.angle_beta   90.00
_cell.angle_gamma   90.00
#
_symmetry.space_group_name_H-M   'P 1'
#
loop_
_entity.id
_entity.type
_entity.pdbx_description
1 polymer ?
#
loop_
_entity_poly.entity_id
_entity_poly.type
_entity_poly.pdbx_seq_one_letter_code
_entity_poly.pdbx_strand_id
1 'polypeptide(L)'
;MMFETKSEEIMYNWLSKFFESLRLKEPIVTYEEILIAIKHDKEVSEYQDDYETIDSALDALKAMRIIEFTYNPDEYFMDTEFEICL
;
A
#
# COMPACT_ATOMS: atom_id res chain seq x y z
N MET A 1 8.73 -7.70 12.10
CA MET A 1 9.12 -6.84 10.98
C MET A 1 9.92 -5.69 11.56
N MET A 2 11.11 -5.42 11.03
CA MET A 2 11.88 -4.22 11.35
C MET A 2 11.83 -3.36 10.09
N PHE A 3 11.25 -2.16 10.19
CA PHE A 3 11.34 -1.16 9.12
C PHE A 3 12.75 -0.56 9.16
N GLU A 4 13.37 -0.38 7.99
CA GLU A 4 14.73 0.16 7.88
C GLU A 4 14.72 1.68 8.08
N THR A 5 13.60 2.31 7.74
CA THR A 5 13.41 3.76 7.84
C THR A 5 12.12 4.13 8.56
N LYS A 6 12.08 5.37 9.07
CA LYS A 6 10.88 5.95 9.68
C LYS A 6 9.77 6.20 8.64
N SER A 7 10.14 6.47 7.39
CA SER A 7 9.19 6.65 6.28
C SER A 7 8.45 5.34 5.96
N GLU A 8 9.17 4.21 5.91
CA GLU A 8 8.56 2.88 5.77
C GLU A 8 7.58 2.57 6.89
N GLU A 9 7.93 2.85 8.15
CA GLU A 9 7.04 2.62 9.28
C GLU A 9 5.75 3.46 9.18
N ILE A 10 5.87 4.74 8.80
CA ILE A 10 4.71 5.63 8.62
C ILE A 10 3.84 5.12 7.48
N MET A 11 4.44 4.82 6.33
CA MET A 11 3.73 4.36 5.13
C MET A 11 3.01 3.03 5.38
N TYR A 12 3.69 2.08 6.02
CA TYR A 12 3.10 0.80 6.40
C TYR A 12 1.88 0.98 7.33
N ASN A 13 2.03 1.79 8.38
CA ASN A 13 0.94 2.03 9.33
C ASN A 13 -0.26 2.70 8.67
N TRP A 14 -0.01 3.61 7.72
CA TRP A 14 -1.05 4.29 6.97
C TRP A 14 -1.74 3.33 6.00
N LEU A 15 -1.00 2.58 5.18
CA LEU A 15 -1.56 1.61 4.22
C LEU A 15 -2.36 0.51 4.94
N SER A 16 -1.87 0.02 6.08
CA SER A 16 -2.59 -0.96 6.90
C SER A 16 -4.00 -0.46 7.28
N LYS A 17 -4.11 0.78 7.78
CA LYS A 17 -5.39 1.42 8.12
C LYS A 17 -6.25 1.68 6.88
N PHE A 18 -5.61 2.10 5.79
CA PHE A 18 -6.28 2.36 4.51
C PHE A 18 -6.99 1.09 4.01
N PHE A 19 -6.28 -0.03 3.92
CA PHE A 19 -6.87 -1.31 3.52
C PHE A 19 -7.91 -1.84 4.52
N GLU A 20 -7.68 -1.69 5.83
CA GLU A 20 -8.68 -2.04 6.85
C GLU A 20 -10.00 -1.26 6.65
N SER A 21 -9.91 0.02 6.29
CA SER A 21 -11.08 0.87 6.04
C SER A 21 -11.83 0.52 4.74
N LEU A 22 -11.11 0.05 3.72
CA LEU A 22 -11.65 -0.30 2.41
C LEU A 22 -12.26 -1.69 2.36
N ARG A 23 -11.77 -2.64 3.18
CA ARG A 23 -12.23 -4.03 3.24
C ARG A 23 -13.75 -4.22 3.14
N LEU A 24 -14.54 -3.36 3.80
CA LEU A 24 -16.00 -3.49 3.86
C LEU A 24 -16.73 -2.92 2.63
N LYS A 25 -16.06 -2.13 1.80
CA LYS A 25 -16.66 -1.39 0.68
C LYS A 25 -16.11 -1.84 -0.67
N GLU A 26 -14.80 -2.00 -0.75
CA GLU A 26 -14.04 -2.26 -1.98
C GLU A 26 -12.94 -3.27 -1.63
N PRO A 27 -13.14 -4.58 -1.89
CA PRO A 27 -12.16 -5.61 -1.56
C PRO A 27 -10.99 -5.66 -2.53
N ILE A 28 -11.05 -4.90 -3.63
CA ILE A 28 -10.01 -4.79 -4.64
C ILE A 28 -9.67 -3.31 -4.78
N VAL A 29 -8.38 -2.99 -4.76
CA VAL A 29 -7.85 -1.63 -4.89
C VAL A 29 -6.70 -1.67 -5.90
N THR A 30 -6.57 -0.63 -6.72
CA THR A 30 -5.47 -0.50 -7.70
C THR A 30 -4.30 0.30 -7.12
N TYR A 31 -3.11 0.14 -7.72
CA TYR A 31 -1.94 0.93 -7.35
C TYR A 31 -2.16 2.43 -7.57
N GLU A 32 -2.80 2.80 -8.68
CA GLU A 32 -3.16 4.19 -8.95
C GLU A 32 -4.05 4.79 -7.86
N GLU A 33 -5.06 4.04 -7.38
CA GLU A 33 -5.93 4.49 -6.28
C GLU A 33 -5.16 4.69 -4.97
N ILE A 34 -4.19 3.83 -4.68
CA ILE A 34 -3.29 3.99 -3.53
C ILE A 34 -2.49 5.28 -3.66
N LEU A 35 -1.85 5.54 -4.81
CA LEU A 35 -1.08 6.77 -5.04
C LEU A 35 -1.94 8.03 -4.95
N ILE A 36 -3.16 7.99 -5.49
CA ILE A 36 -4.12 9.10 -5.36
C ILE A 36 -4.45 9.33 -3.88
N ALA A 37 -4.74 8.27 -3.12
CA ALA A 37 -5.06 8.38 -1.70
C ALA A 37 -3.88 8.95 -0.89
N ILE A 38 -2.65 8.50 -1.15
CA ILE A 38 -1.42 9.02 -0.53
C ILE A 38 -1.26 10.52 -0.81
N LYS A 39 -1.42 10.92 -2.07
CA LYS A 39 -1.32 12.32 -2.50
C LYS A 39 -2.33 13.24 -1.82
N HIS A 40 -3.50 12.71 -1.47
CA HIS A 40 -4.57 13.47 -0.81
C HIS A 40 -4.50 13.44 0.72
N ASP A 41 -3.63 12.62 1.31
CA ASP A 41 -3.49 12.49 2.77
C ASP A 41 -2.36 13.37 3.33
N LYS A 42 -2.63 14.09 4.41
CA LYS A 42 -1.67 15.01 5.03
C LYS A 42 -0.53 14.31 5.78
N GLU A 43 -0.72 13.05 6.18
CA GLU A 43 0.27 12.27 6.93
C GLU A 43 1.34 11.67 6.01
N VAL A 44 0.96 11.30 4.77
CA VAL A 44 1.84 10.57 3.85
C VAL A 44 2.10 11.26 2.52
N SER A 45 1.46 12.40 2.22
CA SER A 45 1.67 13.14 0.96
C SER A 45 3.11 13.57 0.72
N GLU A 46 3.94 13.72 1.75
CA GLU A 46 5.37 13.98 1.59
C GLU A 46 6.13 12.81 0.94
N TYR A 47 5.58 11.59 1.01
CA TYR A 47 6.13 10.36 0.44
C TYR A 47 5.43 9.95 -0.87
N GLN A 48 4.58 10.82 -1.46
CA GLN A 48 3.80 10.49 -2.67
C GLN A 48 4.66 10.08 -3.89
N ASP A 49 5.91 10.54 -3.93
CA ASP A 49 6.87 10.28 -5.02
C ASP A 49 7.96 9.28 -4.57
N ASP A 50 7.86 8.75 -3.35
CA ASP A 50 8.78 7.77 -2.76
C ASP A 50 8.26 6.34 -2.98
N TYR A 51 8.33 5.91 -4.24
CA TYR A 51 7.83 4.61 -4.68
C TYR A 51 8.51 3.44 -3.96
N GLU A 52 9.80 3.57 -3.61
CA GLU A 52 10.53 2.53 -2.87
C GLU A 52 9.93 2.31 -1.47
N THR A 53 9.58 3.40 -0.76
CA THR A 53 8.92 3.33 0.55
C THR A 53 7.51 2.74 0.43
N ILE A 54 6.75 3.11 -0.61
CA ILE A 54 5.40 2.60 -0.85
C ILE A 54 5.44 1.10 -1.15
N ASP A 55 6.31 0.69 -2.06
CA ASP A 55 6.44 -0.70 -2.49
C ASP A 55 6.92 -1.60 -1.34
N SER A 56 7.90 -1.13 -0.56
CA SER A 56 8.36 -1.83 0.65
C SER A 56 7.24 -2.02 1.68
N ALA A 57 6.37 -1.02 1.85
CA ALA A 57 5.22 -1.12 2.73
C ALA A 57 4.15 -2.07 2.19
N LEU A 58 3.91 -2.12 0.88
CA LEU A 58 3.01 -3.08 0.24
C LEU A 58 3.53 -4.52 0.33
N ASP A 59 4.83 -4.73 0.10
CA ASP A 59 5.50 -6.03 0.29
C ASP A 59 5.35 -6.51 1.73
N ALA A 60 5.52 -5.60 2.70
CA ALA A 60 5.31 -5.89 4.11
C ALA A 60 3.87 -6.35 4.41
N LEU A 61 2.87 -5.67 3.85
CA LEU A 61 1.45 -6.02 4.02
C LEU A 61 1.12 -7.37 3.36
N LYS A 62 1.68 -7.65 2.18
CA LYS A 62 1.57 -8.97 1.52
C LYS A 62 2.21 -10.06 2.34
N ALA A 63 3.41 -9.84 2.89
CA ALA A 63 4.08 -10.81 3.75
C ALA A 63 3.25 -11.14 5.01
N MET A 64 2.44 -10.20 5.48
CA MET A 64 1.49 -10.40 6.59
C MET A 64 0.12 -10.93 6.16
N ARG A 65 -0.10 -11.18 4.85
CA ARG A 65 -1.38 -11.62 4.27
C ARG A 65 -2.53 -10.65 4.52
N ILE A 66 -2.22 -9.36 4.64
CA ILE A 66 -3.22 -8.28 4.71
C ILE A 66 -3.80 -8.03 3.31
N ILE A 67 -2.95 -8.17 2.29
CA ILE A 67 -3.31 -8.08 0.86
C ILE A 67 -2.69 -9.24 0.06
N GLU A 68 -3.27 -9.56 -1.09
CA GLU A 68 -2.71 -10.41 -2.14
C GLU A 68 -2.68 -9.67 -3.47
N PHE A 69 -1.70 -9.98 -4.32
CA PHE A 69 -1.59 -9.39 -5.65
C PHE A 69 -2.36 -10.24 -6.65
N THR A 70 -3.28 -9.64 -7.41
CA THR A 70 -4.13 -10.37 -8.36
C THR A 70 -3.35 -10.82 -9.59
N TYR A 71 -2.34 -10.03 -9.98
CA TYR A 71 -1.28 -10.40 -10.90
C TYR A 71 0.05 -10.09 -10.23
N ASN A 72 1.06 -10.91 -10.46
CA ASN A 72 2.39 -10.74 -9.89
C ASN A 72 3.30 -10.18 -10.98
N PRO A 73 3.23 -8.87 -11.29
CA PRO A 73 4.21 -8.27 -12.17
C PRO A 73 5.57 -8.25 -11.46
N ASP A 74 6.65 -8.38 -12.24
CA ASP A 74 8.01 -8.25 -11.71
C ASP A 74 8.28 -6.82 -11.16
N GLU A 75 7.41 -5.85 -11.46
CA GLU A 75 7.43 -4.45 -11.02
C GLU A 75 6.00 -3.96 -10.71
N TYR A 76 5.81 -3.06 -9.73
CA TYR A 76 4.50 -2.46 -9.46
C TYR A 76 4.12 -1.45 -10.56
N PHE A 77 3.04 -1.74 -11.30
CA PHE A 77 2.51 -0.85 -12.33
C PHE A 77 1.20 -0.19 -11.87
N MET A 78 0.82 0.91 -12.52
CA MET A 78 -0.41 1.67 -12.21
C MET A 78 -1.69 0.80 -12.27
N ASP A 79 -1.67 -0.25 -13.09
CA ASP A 79 -2.76 -1.22 -13.28
C ASP A 79 -2.66 -2.45 -12.36
N THR A 80 -1.67 -2.53 -11.47
CA THR A 80 -1.60 -3.59 -10.46
C THR A 80 -2.81 -3.48 -9.52
N GLU A 81 -3.53 -4.59 -9.34
CA GLU A 81 -4.62 -4.68 -8.38
C GLU A 81 -4.22 -5.51 -7.15
N PHE A 82 -4.76 -5.10 -6.00
CA PHE A 82 -4.55 -5.66 -4.69
C PHE A 82 -5.89 -6.16 -4.15
N GLU A 83 -5.99 -7.44 -3.86
CA GLU A 83 -7.10 -8.00 -3.10
C GLU A 83 -6.82 -7.82 -1.60
N ILE A 84 -7.76 -7.27 -0.85
CA ILE A 84 -7.66 -7.09 0.59
C ILE A 84 -8.05 -8.41 1.28
N CYS A 85 -7.05 -9.10 1.84
CA CYS A 85 -7.19 -10.46 2.35
C CYS A 85 -7.57 -10.56 3.83
N LEU A 86 -7.20 -9.56 4.64
CA LEU A 86 -7.36 -9.50 6.11
C LEU A 86 -8.07 -10.70 6.78
#